data_AF-A0A1H7QX05-F1
#
_entry.id   AF-A0A1H7QX05-F1
#
_cell.length_a   1.000
_cell.length_b   1.000
_cell.length_c   1.000
_cell.angle_alpha   90.00
_cell.angle_beta   90.00
_cell.angle_gamma   90.00
#
_symmetry.space_group_name_H-M   'P 1'
#
loop_
_entity.id
_entity.type
_entity.pdbx_description
1 polymer ?
#
loop_
_entity_poly.entity_id
_entity_poly.type
_entity_poly.pdbx_seq_one_letter_code
_entity_poly.pdbx_strand_id
1 'polypeptide(L)'
;MAGPLEPHRTVSGDAVERLLDLCLSSGGSDLGGLIDRLRRTTAGSQHPHHIADGLRQGVALLKERSFSAEGSWQLPISKKAFRRLVKEALSTPTFSTASGSQEAARPTSATPSGLEQDLLAWLPAGDGAALAAQASAAATWIRSRQTGPDPLRLAFFVCPPMDYRQLWGPAPESFVLTSVETALLRRHMRRLQDLLAVLVRAGAKVSLLALVGDTDERDYLWRRTGAPVVLRHDVIAQRRELFRAALYEFLEARMATAGLGASVDIEVRNLSALMPDTDPGAADNDLRQALRDGLQEAELAQEMAFMRSLWRGDDAYYHGLPCPSEPVLLEAVRDKFITYALQGRRLLDLEPLLLIQTERPPQLRMNMLNAARIHEAQAPLLALQFYPQ
;
A
#
# COMPACT_ATOMS: atom_id res chain seq x y z
N MET A 1 43.16 39.65 -4.20
CA MET A 1 42.90 38.45 -5.03
C MET A 1 42.07 37.50 -4.19
N ALA A 2 40.76 37.43 -4.45
CA ALA A 2 39.86 36.49 -3.81
C ALA A 2 39.98 35.13 -4.51
N GLY A 3 40.25 34.07 -3.74
CA GLY A 3 40.31 32.71 -4.26
C GLY A 3 38.94 32.23 -4.76
N PRO A 4 38.90 31.23 -5.66
CA PRO A 4 37.65 30.73 -6.22
C PRO A 4 36.81 30.10 -5.10
N LEU A 5 35.55 30.52 -5.01
CA LEU A 5 34.55 29.92 -4.11
C LEU A 5 34.33 28.45 -4.52
N GLU A 6 34.50 27.55 -3.55
CA GLU A 6 34.14 26.14 -3.73
C GLU A 6 32.63 26.00 -3.99
N PRO A 7 32.21 25.11 -4.91
CA PRO A 7 30.80 24.91 -5.19
C PRO A 7 30.12 24.28 -3.96
N HIS A 8 29.08 24.96 -3.46
CA HIS A 8 28.20 24.42 -2.43
C HIS A 8 27.64 23.06 -2.85
N ARG A 9 27.99 22.02 -2.08
CA ARG A 9 27.53 20.64 -2.28
C ARG A 9 26.12 20.50 -1.72
N THR A 10 25.12 20.38 -2.59
CA THR A 10 23.75 20.02 -2.20
C THR A 10 23.57 18.51 -2.25
N VAL A 11 23.26 17.89 -1.12
CA VAL A 11 22.67 16.55 -1.09
C VAL A 11 21.23 16.69 -1.58
N SER A 12 20.80 15.85 -2.52
CA SER A 12 19.40 15.91 -2.95
C SER A 12 18.50 15.48 -1.79
N GLY A 13 17.43 16.25 -1.53
CA GLY A 13 16.43 15.91 -0.49
C GLY A 13 15.91 14.48 -0.66
N ASP A 14 15.82 14.01 -1.91
CA ASP A 14 15.48 12.65 -2.31
C ASP A 14 16.34 11.55 -1.69
N ALA A 15 17.64 11.79 -1.47
CA ALA A 15 18.54 10.82 -0.87
C ALA A 15 18.36 10.75 0.65
N VAL A 16 18.04 11.88 1.28
CA VAL A 16 17.80 12.00 2.73
C VAL A 16 16.45 11.39 3.09
N GLU A 17 15.40 11.63 2.29
CA GLU A 17 14.07 11.05 2.53
C GLU A 17 14.06 9.53 2.35
N ARG A 18 14.75 8.99 1.33
CA ARG A 18 14.88 7.53 1.17
C ARG A 18 15.60 6.87 2.35
N LEU A 19 16.60 7.56 2.92
CA LEU A 19 17.32 7.11 4.11
C LEU A 19 16.43 7.11 5.36
N LEU A 20 15.58 8.13 5.50
CA LEU A 20 14.62 8.22 6.60
C LEU A 20 13.50 7.17 6.47
N ASP A 21 12.98 6.95 5.28
CA ASP A 21 11.96 5.93 5.00
C ASP A 21 12.49 4.51 5.26
N LEU A 22 13.76 4.23 4.92
CA LEU A 22 14.42 2.96 5.21
C LEU A 22 14.66 2.74 6.72
N CYS A 23 14.97 3.79 7.47
CA CYS A 23 15.13 3.73 8.92
C CYS A 23 13.79 3.53 9.64
N LEU A 24 12.72 4.16 9.15
CA LEU A 24 11.39 4.12 9.76
C LEU A 24 10.63 2.82 9.43
N SER A 25 10.86 2.23 8.25
CA SER A 25 10.20 1.00 7.81
C SER A 25 10.81 -0.30 8.37
N SER A 26 12.01 -0.25 8.94
CA SER A 26 12.76 -1.45 9.37
C SER A 26 12.59 -1.84 10.84
N GLY A 27 11.73 -1.16 11.62
CA GLY A 27 11.33 -1.59 12.97
C GLY A 27 12.47 -1.80 13.97
N GLY A 28 13.68 -1.27 13.69
CA GLY A 28 14.84 -1.34 14.58
C GLY A 28 15.57 -2.69 14.71
N SER A 29 15.10 -3.79 14.10
CA SER A 29 15.66 -5.13 14.40
C SER A 29 16.60 -5.73 13.34
N ASP A 30 16.65 -5.21 12.11
CA ASP A 30 17.58 -5.73 11.07
C ASP A 30 18.40 -4.62 10.38
N LEU A 31 19.27 -4.02 11.18
CA LEU A 31 20.24 -3.02 10.70
C LEU A 31 21.35 -3.64 9.83
N GLY A 32 21.59 -4.95 9.95
CA GLY A 32 22.57 -5.69 9.14
C GLY A 32 22.11 -5.79 7.68
N GLY A 33 20.86 -6.17 7.45
CA GLY A 33 20.24 -6.18 6.12
C GLY A 33 20.10 -4.80 5.49
N LEU A 34 20.00 -3.74 6.30
CA LEU A 34 20.00 -2.34 5.83
C LEU A 34 21.39 -1.94 5.28
N ILE A 35 22.46 -2.27 5.99
CA ILE A 35 23.84 -2.00 5.57
C ILE A 35 24.17 -2.76 4.28
N ASP A 36 23.76 -4.02 4.16
CA ASP A 36 23.99 -4.81 2.95
C ASP A 36 23.13 -4.36 1.77
N ARG A 37 21.95 -3.77 2.01
CA ARG A 37 21.16 -3.10 0.97
C ARG A 37 21.83 -1.81 0.50
N LEU A 38 22.26 -0.95 1.42
CA LEU A 38 23.01 0.27 1.07
C LEU A 38 24.28 -0.06 0.27
N ARG A 39 25.04 -1.08 0.69
CA ARG A 39 26.21 -1.58 -0.05
C ARG A 39 25.86 -1.96 -1.48
N ARG A 40 24.80 -2.76 -1.67
CA ARG A 40 24.33 -3.18 -3.00
C ARG A 40 23.84 -2.03 -3.87
N THR A 41 23.12 -1.06 -3.30
CA THR A 41 22.64 0.13 -4.04
C THR A 41 23.79 1.07 -4.42
N THR A 42 24.87 1.09 -3.63
CA THR A 42 26.05 1.93 -3.90
C THR A 42 27.10 1.27 -4.80
N ALA A 43 27.02 -0.04 -5.02
CA ALA A 43 27.97 -0.82 -5.81
C ALA A 43 28.02 -0.43 -7.32
N GLY A 44 27.12 0.44 -7.78
CA GLY A 44 27.10 1.01 -9.14
C GLY A 44 27.52 2.48 -9.25
N SER A 45 27.93 3.15 -8.17
CA SER A 45 28.27 4.58 -8.19
C SER A 45 29.76 4.82 -8.49
N GLN A 46 30.05 5.66 -9.49
CA GLN A 46 31.43 6.00 -9.88
C GLN A 46 32.16 6.96 -8.92
N HIS A 47 31.52 7.39 -7.82
CA HIS A 47 32.06 8.43 -6.93
C HIS A 47 32.06 8.01 -5.45
N PRO A 48 33.03 7.18 -5.02
CA PRO A 48 33.11 6.65 -3.65
C PRO A 48 33.27 7.75 -2.56
N HIS A 49 33.82 8.92 -2.91
CA HIS A 49 33.95 10.05 -1.98
C HIS A 49 32.60 10.69 -1.62
N HIS A 50 31.60 10.67 -2.52
CA HIS A 50 30.27 11.24 -2.27
C HIS A 50 29.43 10.38 -1.31
N ILE A 51 29.67 9.06 -1.30
CA ILE A 51 29.00 8.12 -0.39
C ILE A 51 29.53 8.27 1.03
N ALA A 52 30.85 8.41 1.19
CA ALA A 52 31.46 8.63 2.50
C ALA A 52 31.02 9.98 3.11
N ASP A 53 30.90 11.03 2.30
CA ASP A 53 30.45 12.34 2.77
C ASP A 53 28.94 12.36 3.09
N GLY A 54 28.10 11.68 2.30
CA GLY A 54 26.67 11.51 2.59
C GLY A 54 26.41 10.71 3.85
N LEU A 55 27.18 9.63 4.09
CA LEU A 55 27.12 8.87 5.34
C LEU A 55 27.61 9.70 6.54
N ARG A 56 28.67 10.51 6.38
CA ARG A 56 29.13 11.43 7.43
C ARG A 56 28.08 12.50 7.78
N GLN A 57 27.40 13.07 6.78
CA GLN A 57 26.34 14.04 7.00
C GLN A 57 25.08 13.41 7.63
N GLY A 58 24.67 12.21 7.18
CA GLY A 58 23.58 11.47 7.84
C GLY A 58 23.90 11.15 9.30
N VAL A 59 25.14 10.75 9.60
CA VAL A 59 25.62 10.53 10.97
C VAL A 59 25.69 11.83 11.79
N ALA A 60 26.03 12.96 11.18
CA ALA A 60 26.06 14.27 11.84
C ALA A 60 24.64 14.76 12.19
N LEU A 61 23.68 14.64 11.26
CA LEU A 61 22.27 14.97 11.47
C LEU A 61 21.63 14.11 12.55
N LEU A 62 21.95 12.81 12.58
CA LEU A 62 21.51 11.91 13.65
C LEU A 62 22.10 12.32 15.01
N LYS A 63 23.35 12.81 15.07
CA LYS A 63 23.94 13.35 16.30
C LYS A 63 23.26 14.65 16.74
N GLU A 64 23.05 15.61 15.85
CA GLU A 64 22.38 16.88 16.19
C GLU A 64 20.96 16.65 16.72
N ARG A 65 20.19 15.75 16.09
CA ARG A 65 18.83 15.41 16.54
C ARG A 65 18.78 14.56 17.80
N SER A 66 19.85 13.85 18.15
CA SER A 66 19.92 13.04 19.38
C SER A 66 20.34 13.83 20.63
N PHE A 67 20.77 15.09 20.47
CA PHE A 67 21.35 15.90 21.56
C PHE A 67 20.64 17.25 21.79
N SER A 68 19.48 17.52 21.19
CA SER A 68 18.69 18.72 21.56
C SER A 68 18.16 18.58 22.99
N ALA A 69 18.39 19.61 23.81
CA ALA A 69 18.31 19.59 25.26
C ALA A 69 16.91 19.42 25.88
N GLU A 70 15.86 19.18 25.08
CA GLU A 70 14.49 19.02 25.57
C GLU A 70 13.80 17.86 24.81
N GLY A 71 13.74 16.69 25.43
CA GLY A 71 12.98 15.53 24.93
C GLY A 71 13.83 14.40 24.38
N SER A 72 14.18 13.44 25.25
CA SER A 72 15.04 12.29 24.96
C SER A 72 14.52 11.36 23.85
N TRP A 73 15.25 11.27 22.74
CA TRP A 73 15.27 10.08 21.89
C TRP A 73 16.47 9.21 22.27
N GLN A 74 16.22 8.02 22.84
CA GLN A 74 17.26 7.01 23.01
C GLN A 74 17.31 6.15 21.74
N LEU A 75 18.41 6.25 20.98
CA LEU A 75 18.73 5.23 19.99
C LEU A 75 18.81 3.87 20.72
N PRO A 76 18.20 2.78 20.21
CA PRO A 76 18.20 1.47 20.88
C PRO A 76 19.57 0.77 20.88
N ILE A 77 20.66 1.49 20.57
CA ILE A 77 22.01 0.97 20.52
C ILE A 77 22.98 1.85 21.31
N SER A 78 23.93 1.22 22.01
CA SER A 78 24.94 1.95 22.76
C SER A 78 25.84 2.80 21.84
N LYS A 79 26.32 3.94 22.34
CA LYS A 79 27.28 4.82 21.65
C LYS A 79 28.54 4.08 21.18
N LYS A 80 28.93 3.01 21.89
CA LYS A 80 30.06 2.13 21.53
C LYS A 80 29.73 1.24 20.33
N ALA A 81 28.52 0.66 20.28
CA ALA A 81 28.04 -0.14 19.15
C ALA A 81 27.94 0.71 17.87
N PHE A 82 27.39 1.93 17.99
CA PHE A 82 27.30 2.86 16.87
C PHE A 82 28.68 3.24 16.30
N ARG A 83 29.65 3.57 17.16
CA ARG A 83 31.03 3.89 16.73
C ARG A 83 31.74 2.71 16.06
N ARG A 84 31.46 1.47 16.48
CA ARG A 84 32.02 0.26 15.86
C ARG A 84 31.51 0.08 14.43
N LEU A 85 30.19 0.24 14.24
CA LEU A 85 29.53 0.13 12.93
C LEU A 85 30.04 1.17 11.92
N VAL A 86 30.23 2.42 12.35
CA VAL A 86 30.80 3.47 11.50
C VAL A 86 32.24 3.13 11.09
N LYS A 87 33.04 2.56 11.99
CA LYS A 87 34.43 2.17 11.70
C LYS A 87 34.50 0.97 10.73
N GLU A 88 33.61 -0.02 10.88
CA GLU A 88 33.50 -1.18 9.99
C GLU A 88 33.03 -0.78 8.58
N ALA A 89 32.09 0.16 8.46
CA ALA A 89 31.62 0.67 7.17
C ALA A 89 32.70 1.43 6.37
N LEU A 90 33.69 2.00 7.06
CA LEU A 90 34.73 2.84 6.45
C LEU A 90 36.04 2.09 6.11
N SER A 91 36.14 0.78 6.37
CA SER A 91 37.43 0.05 6.37
C SER A 91 37.55 -1.15 5.41
N THR A 92 36.67 -1.34 4.42
CA THR A 92 36.72 -2.52 3.52
C THR A 92 37.27 -2.19 2.11
N PRO A 93 38.23 -2.97 1.56
CA PRO A 93 38.79 -2.73 0.23
C PRO A 93 37.92 -3.32 -0.90
N THR A 94 37.86 -2.60 -2.03
CA THR A 94 37.16 -2.94 -3.27
C THR A 94 37.82 -4.10 -4.03
N PHE A 95 37.05 -5.12 -4.40
CA PHE A 95 37.47 -6.16 -5.35
C PHE A 95 36.66 -6.15 -6.65
N SER A 96 37.37 -6.50 -7.72
CA SER A 96 37.04 -6.42 -9.15
C SER A 96 36.02 -7.46 -9.64
N THR A 97 35.30 -7.08 -10.69
CA THR A 97 34.41 -7.92 -11.51
C THR A 97 35.16 -8.95 -12.35
N ALA A 98 34.58 -10.15 -12.53
CA ALA A 98 34.82 -11.02 -13.68
C ALA A 98 33.58 -11.89 -14.00
N SER A 99 33.44 -12.15 -15.29
CA SER A 99 32.32 -12.66 -16.11
C SER A 99 32.23 -14.19 -16.27
N GLY A 100 31.11 -14.67 -16.84
CA GLY A 100 30.98 -15.92 -17.63
C GLY A 100 29.89 -16.85 -17.11
N SER A 101 28.73 -17.05 -17.75
CA SER A 101 28.43 -17.77 -19.02
C SER A 101 27.77 -19.14 -18.75
N GLN A 102 26.54 -19.37 -19.23
CA GLN A 102 26.18 -20.43 -20.20
C GLN A 102 24.66 -20.58 -20.37
N GLU A 103 24.29 -20.83 -21.63
CA GLU A 103 22.98 -20.74 -22.25
C GLU A 103 22.47 -22.15 -22.54
N ALA A 104 21.22 -22.44 -22.18
CA ALA A 104 20.50 -23.66 -22.58
C ALA A 104 19.14 -23.27 -23.15
N ALA A 105 18.86 -23.77 -24.35
CA ALA A 105 17.71 -23.44 -25.18
C ALA A 105 16.37 -23.63 -24.44
N ARG A 106 15.59 -22.56 -24.36
CA ARG A 106 14.19 -22.54 -23.93
C ARG A 106 13.30 -22.09 -25.09
N PRO A 107 12.01 -22.50 -25.11
CA PRO A 107 11.07 -22.13 -26.17
C PRO A 107 11.03 -20.61 -26.32
N THR A 108 10.96 -20.12 -27.56
CA THR A 108 10.96 -18.70 -27.91
C THR A 108 9.76 -17.98 -27.29
N SER A 109 9.87 -17.62 -26.02
CA SER A 109 9.10 -16.57 -25.39
C SER A 109 9.50 -15.28 -26.08
N ALA A 110 8.55 -14.64 -26.77
CA ALA A 110 8.76 -13.28 -27.24
C ALA A 110 9.26 -12.45 -26.06
N THR A 111 10.41 -11.78 -26.22
CA THR A 111 10.97 -10.93 -25.19
C THR A 111 9.91 -9.90 -24.78
N PRO A 112 9.53 -9.82 -23.49
CA PRO A 112 8.50 -8.90 -23.05
C PRO A 112 8.88 -7.47 -23.48
N SER A 113 7.90 -6.74 -24.00
CA SER A 113 8.10 -5.34 -24.41
C SER A 113 8.57 -4.49 -23.22
N GLY A 114 9.13 -3.30 -23.47
CA GLY A 114 9.55 -2.39 -22.38
C GLY A 114 8.44 -2.11 -21.36
N LEU A 115 7.20 -1.96 -21.81
CA LEU A 115 6.03 -1.79 -20.94
C LEU A 115 5.78 -3.03 -20.06
N GLU A 116 5.95 -4.24 -20.59
CA GLU A 116 5.73 -5.45 -19.81
C GLU A 116 6.80 -5.64 -18.75
N GLN A 117 8.05 -5.31 -19.05
CA GLN A 117 9.12 -5.30 -18.06
C GLN A 117 8.84 -4.26 -16.97
N ASP A 118 8.38 -3.07 -17.37
CA ASP A 118 8.00 -2.04 -16.42
C ASP A 118 6.82 -2.47 -15.54
N LEU A 119 5.79 -3.11 -16.11
CA LEU A 119 4.61 -3.61 -15.40
C LEU A 119 4.89 -4.84 -14.52
N LEU A 120 5.84 -5.69 -14.90
CA LEU A 120 6.28 -6.82 -14.08
C LEU A 120 6.81 -6.37 -12.71
N ALA A 121 7.35 -5.15 -12.61
CA ALA A 121 7.77 -4.56 -11.33
C ALA A 121 6.59 -4.17 -10.39
N TRP A 122 5.37 -4.13 -10.94
CA TRP A 122 4.11 -3.81 -10.21
C TRP A 122 3.29 -5.05 -9.88
N LEU A 123 3.80 -6.20 -10.29
CA LEU A 123 3.17 -7.48 -10.04
C LEU A 123 3.76 -8.09 -8.75
N PRO A 124 2.98 -8.93 -8.06
CA PRO A 124 3.47 -9.66 -6.90
C PRO A 124 4.80 -10.36 -7.21
N ALA A 125 5.84 -10.05 -6.45
CA ALA A 125 6.95 -10.98 -6.31
C ALA A 125 6.43 -12.16 -5.48
N GLY A 126 6.59 -13.38 -5.96
CA GLY A 126 6.19 -14.56 -5.22
C GLY A 126 6.42 -15.82 -6.03
N ASP A 127 6.88 -16.86 -5.35
CA ASP A 127 7.02 -18.19 -5.95
C ASP A 127 5.63 -18.83 -6.02
N GLY A 128 5.11 -18.98 -7.23
CA GLY A 128 3.84 -19.67 -7.43
C GLY A 128 3.24 -19.45 -8.81
N ALA A 129 2.77 -20.52 -9.43
CA ALA A 129 2.16 -20.49 -10.77
C ALA A 129 0.94 -19.54 -10.84
N ALA A 130 0.18 -19.37 -9.74
CA ALA A 130 -1.02 -18.52 -9.69
C ALA A 130 -0.70 -17.02 -9.82
N LEU A 131 0.34 -16.54 -9.13
CA LEU A 131 0.77 -15.14 -9.20
C LEU A 131 1.33 -14.78 -10.59
N ALA A 132 2.13 -15.68 -11.16
CA ALA A 132 2.65 -15.53 -12.52
C ALA A 132 1.53 -15.54 -13.58
N ALA A 133 0.49 -16.36 -13.39
CA ALA A 133 -0.68 -16.36 -14.26
C ALA A 133 -1.48 -15.05 -14.17
N GLN A 134 -1.70 -14.53 -12.96
CA GLN A 134 -2.41 -13.25 -12.76
C GLN A 134 -1.62 -12.08 -13.37
N ALA A 135 -0.30 -12.09 -13.20
CA ALA A 135 0.62 -11.14 -13.81
C ALA A 135 0.55 -11.15 -15.34
N SER A 136 0.67 -12.33 -15.95
CA SER A 136 0.56 -12.50 -17.40
C SER A 136 -0.81 -12.06 -17.93
N ALA A 137 -1.88 -12.39 -17.21
CA ALA A 137 -3.23 -11.97 -17.55
C ALA A 137 -3.40 -10.45 -17.48
N ALA A 138 -2.88 -9.78 -16.44
CA ALA A 138 -2.91 -8.32 -16.31
C ALA A 138 -2.12 -7.62 -17.44
N ALA A 139 -0.92 -8.10 -17.75
CA ALA A 139 -0.12 -7.54 -18.85
C ALA A 139 -0.81 -7.72 -20.21
N THR A 140 -1.38 -8.91 -20.46
CA THR A 140 -2.17 -9.19 -21.66
C THR A 140 -3.40 -8.28 -21.76
N TRP A 141 -4.10 -8.10 -20.63
CA TRP A 141 -5.27 -7.22 -20.54
C TRP A 141 -4.91 -5.77 -20.86
N ILE A 142 -3.83 -5.24 -20.29
CA ILE A 142 -3.35 -3.88 -20.56
C ILE A 142 -3.01 -3.73 -22.04
N ARG A 143 -2.23 -4.67 -22.61
CA ARG A 143 -1.83 -4.63 -24.02
C ARG A 143 -3.03 -4.62 -24.96
N SER A 144 -4.04 -5.43 -24.67
CA SER A 144 -5.25 -5.52 -25.50
C SER A 144 -6.06 -4.22 -25.56
N ARG A 145 -5.87 -3.31 -24.60
CA ARG A 145 -6.63 -2.07 -24.45
C ARG A 145 -5.80 -0.80 -24.67
N GLN A 146 -4.49 -0.90 -24.60
CA GLN A 146 -3.57 0.23 -24.79
C GLN A 146 -3.74 0.93 -26.15
N THR A 147 -4.12 0.20 -27.19
CA THR A 147 -4.33 0.73 -28.56
C THR A 147 -5.80 0.99 -28.87
N GLY A 148 -6.72 0.74 -27.93
CA GLY A 148 -8.15 0.96 -28.09
C GLY A 148 -8.56 2.43 -27.86
N PRO A 149 -9.77 2.81 -28.29
CA PRO A 149 -10.32 4.13 -27.99
C PRO A 149 -10.67 4.29 -26.50
N ASP A 150 -10.91 3.19 -25.80
CA ASP A 150 -11.38 3.15 -24.41
C ASP A 150 -10.23 3.31 -23.42
N PRO A 151 -10.42 4.06 -22.32
CA PRO A 151 -9.40 4.21 -21.29
C PRO A 151 -9.18 2.89 -20.52
N LEU A 152 -7.93 2.68 -20.08
CA LEU A 152 -7.63 1.69 -19.06
C LEU A 152 -8.26 2.13 -17.74
N ARG A 153 -9.29 1.41 -17.29
CA ARG A 153 -9.93 1.69 -16.00
C ARG A 153 -9.17 0.97 -14.89
N LEU A 154 -8.64 1.74 -13.95
CA LEU A 154 -7.99 1.25 -12.75
C LEU A 154 -8.87 1.59 -11.55
N ALA A 155 -8.95 0.72 -10.55
CA ALA A 155 -9.58 1.10 -9.28
C ALA A 155 -8.75 0.69 -8.07
N PHE A 156 -8.95 1.38 -6.95
CA PHE A 156 -8.29 1.06 -5.69
C PHE A 156 -9.16 1.46 -4.51
N PHE A 157 -9.01 0.74 -3.40
CA PHE A 157 -9.73 1.04 -2.17
C PHE A 157 -8.98 2.04 -1.30
N VAL A 158 -9.74 2.94 -0.67
CA VAL A 158 -9.25 3.94 0.28
C VAL A 158 -10.13 3.92 1.52
N CYS A 159 -9.59 3.51 2.65
CA CYS A 159 -10.29 3.64 3.92
C CYS A 159 -10.22 5.11 4.40
N PRO A 160 -11.34 5.71 4.82
CA PRO A 160 -11.31 6.96 5.59
C PRO A 160 -10.41 6.80 6.82
N PRO A 161 -9.57 7.79 7.15
CA PRO A 161 -8.82 7.74 8.38
C PRO A 161 -9.76 7.92 9.57
N MET A 162 -9.52 7.15 10.62
CA MET A 162 -10.40 7.09 11.79
C MET A 162 -9.63 7.40 13.07
N ASP A 163 -10.27 8.09 14.02
CA ASP A 163 -9.75 8.36 15.36
C ASP A 163 -10.76 7.91 16.42
N TYR A 164 -10.64 6.64 16.82
CA TYR A 164 -11.54 5.98 17.75
C TYR A 164 -11.56 6.59 19.16
N ARG A 165 -10.56 7.41 19.53
CA ARG A 165 -10.56 8.17 20.78
C ARG A 165 -11.70 9.18 20.86
N GLN A 166 -12.17 9.65 19.71
CA GLN A 166 -13.21 10.68 19.63
C GLN A 166 -14.62 10.10 19.87
N LEU A 167 -14.81 8.78 19.79
CA LEU A 167 -16.11 8.12 19.96
C LEU A 167 -16.77 8.38 21.32
N TRP A 168 -15.97 8.69 22.34
CA TRP A 168 -16.46 8.97 23.70
C TRP A 168 -16.43 10.47 24.05
N GLY A 169 -16.10 11.32 23.08
CA GLY A 169 -16.05 12.76 23.23
C GLY A 169 -17.42 13.45 23.05
N PRO A 170 -17.46 14.79 23.14
CA PRO A 170 -18.69 15.57 22.98
C PRO A 170 -19.24 15.60 21.55
N ALA A 171 -18.45 15.17 20.56
CA ALA A 171 -18.84 15.10 19.15
C ALA A 171 -18.40 13.74 18.57
N PRO A 172 -19.07 12.63 18.91
CA PRO A 172 -18.56 11.28 18.66
C PRO A 172 -18.35 10.97 17.18
N GLU A 173 -19.11 11.59 16.27
CA GLU A 173 -18.97 11.41 14.82
C GLU A 173 -17.64 11.97 14.27
N SER A 174 -16.95 12.82 15.05
CA SER A 174 -15.64 13.34 14.66
C SER A 174 -14.56 12.26 14.52
N PHE A 175 -14.81 11.05 15.04
CA PHE A 175 -13.97 9.87 14.82
C PHE A 175 -13.76 9.54 13.34
N VAL A 176 -14.69 9.87 12.44
CA VAL A 176 -14.45 9.81 10.99
C VAL A 176 -13.68 11.07 10.60
N LEU A 177 -12.40 10.96 10.25
CA LEU A 177 -11.62 12.13 9.85
C LEU A 177 -11.95 12.51 8.40
N THR A 178 -12.02 13.81 8.14
CA THR A 178 -12.39 14.35 6.81
C THR A 178 -11.17 14.75 5.98
N SER A 179 -9.96 14.58 6.52
CA SER A 179 -8.70 14.95 5.87
C SER A 179 -7.96 13.73 5.33
N VAL A 180 -7.35 13.87 4.16
CA VAL A 180 -6.52 12.83 3.51
C VAL A 180 -5.12 12.74 4.14
N GLU A 181 -4.71 13.72 4.94
CA GLU A 181 -3.35 13.85 5.47
C GLU A 181 -2.88 12.62 6.25
N THR A 182 -3.79 11.93 6.92
CA THR A 182 -3.52 10.73 7.73
C THR A 182 -3.90 9.43 7.02
N ALA A 183 -4.46 9.50 5.80
CA ALA A 183 -4.84 8.32 5.05
C ALA A 183 -3.60 7.53 4.59
N LEU A 184 -3.68 6.20 4.62
CA LEU A 184 -2.61 5.32 4.14
C LEU A 184 -2.22 5.61 2.69
N LEU A 185 -3.19 6.03 1.87
CA LEU A 185 -2.96 6.42 0.48
C LEU A 185 -1.84 7.45 0.32
N ARG A 186 -1.74 8.42 1.23
CA ARG A 186 -0.71 9.46 1.15
C ARG A 186 0.70 8.86 1.08
N ARG A 187 0.96 7.79 1.85
CA ARG A 187 2.24 7.08 1.90
C ARG A 187 2.54 6.34 0.59
N HIS A 188 1.52 6.05 -0.21
CA HIS A 188 1.64 5.32 -1.46
C HIS A 188 1.39 6.19 -2.70
N MET A 189 1.23 7.50 -2.52
CA MET A 189 0.89 8.41 -3.61
C MET A 189 1.97 8.45 -4.70
N ARG A 190 3.25 8.52 -4.32
CA ARG A 190 4.37 8.47 -5.27
C ARG A 190 4.33 7.22 -6.12
N ARG A 191 4.03 6.08 -5.47
CA ARG A 191 3.93 4.80 -6.14
C ARG A 191 2.74 4.76 -7.10
N LEU A 192 1.60 5.37 -6.76
CA LEU A 192 0.50 5.52 -7.73
C LEU A 192 0.93 6.33 -8.95
N GLN A 193 1.60 7.47 -8.72
CA GLN A 193 2.08 8.35 -9.79
C GLN A 193 3.07 7.63 -10.70
N ASP A 194 3.99 6.83 -10.15
CA ASP A 194 4.95 6.05 -10.92
C ASP A 194 4.26 5.01 -11.83
N LEU A 195 3.26 4.28 -11.32
CA LEU A 195 2.46 3.34 -12.12
C LEU A 195 1.73 4.05 -13.26
N LEU A 196 1.03 5.15 -12.94
CA LEU A 196 0.28 5.92 -13.91
C LEU A 196 1.19 6.54 -14.97
N ALA A 197 2.38 7.02 -14.57
CA ALA A 197 3.36 7.55 -15.51
C ALA A 197 3.87 6.48 -16.49
N VAL A 198 4.09 5.24 -16.03
CA VAL A 198 4.44 4.12 -16.92
C VAL A 198 3.33 3.89 -17.95
N LEU A 199 2.07 3.81 -17.52
CA LEU A 199 0.93 3.58 -18.42
C LEU A 199 0.73 4.73 -19.42
N VAL A 200 0.79 5.98 -18.95
CA VAL A 200 0.63 7.18 -19.78
C VAL A 200 1.78 7.32 -20.78
N ARG A 201 3.04 7.07 -20.38
CA ARG A 201 4.19 7.06 -21.32
C ARG A 201 4.05 6.00 -22.40
N ALA A 202 3.37 4.91 -22.10
CA ALA A 202 3.05 3.88 -23.08
C ALA A 202 1.89 4.28 -24.01
N GLY A 203 1.32 5.48 -23.85
CA GLY A 203 0.24 5.98 -24.69
C GLY A 203 -1.16 5.58 -24.24
N ALA A 204 -1.30 4.94 -23.07
CA ALA A 204 -2.62 4.61 -22.55
C ALA A 204 -3.32 5.85 -21.97
N LYS A 205 -4.61 6.00 -22.30
CA LYS A 205 -5.52 6.84 -21.53
C LYS A 205 -5.93 6.09 -20.27
N VAL A 206 -5.92 6.74 -19.11
CA VAL A 206 -6.23 6.08 -17.84
C VAL A 206 -7.44 6.75 -17.20
N SER A 207 -8.37 5.93 -16.69
CA SER A 207 -9.44 6.36 -15.80
C SER A 207 -9.21 5.70 -14.44
N LEU A 208 -9.07 6.50 -13.40
CA LEU A 208 -8.72 6.07 -12.05
C LEU A 208 -9.92 6.24 -11.12
N LEU A 209 -10.46 5.14 -10.64
CA LEU A 209 -11.56 5.09 -9.69
C LEU A 209 -11.05 4.81 -8.27
N ALA A 210 -11.12 5.81 -7.39
CA ALA A 210 -10.90 5.61 -5.96
C ALA A 210 -12.22 5.23 -5.28
N LEU A 211 -12.23 4.08 -4.61
CA LEU A 211 -13.39 3.55 -3.90
C LEU A 211 -13.20 3.75 -2.40
N VAL A 212 -14.02 4.63 -1.81
CA VAL A 212 -13.96 4.91 -0.38
C VAL A 212 -14.65 3.80 0.39
N GLY A 213 -13.89 3.10 1.24
CA GLY A 213 -14.36 2.06 2.16
C GLY A 213 -15.19 2.63 3.29
N ASP A 214 -16.37 3.14 2.98
CA ASP A 214 -17.23 3.86 3.91
C ASP A 214 -18.30 2.97 4.56
N THR A 215 -18.17 1.65 4.49
CA THR A 215 -19.11 0.71 5.09
C THR A 215 -18.47 -0.29 6.02
N ASP A 216 -17.14 -0.38 6.04
CA ASP A 216 -16.35 -1.39 6.76
C ASP A 216 -16.74 -1.55 8.23
N GLU A 217 -16.85 -0.44 8.98
CA GLU A 217 -17.22 -0.55 10.39
C GLU A 217 -18.64 -1.08 10.57
N ARG A 218 -19.58 -0.64 9.72
CA ARG A 218 -20.98 -1.08 9.76
C ARG A 218 -21.10 -2.55 9.39
N ASP A 219 -20.44 -2.96 8.31
CA ASP A 219 -20.69 -4.24 7.65
C ASP A 219 -20.16 -5.42 8.45
N TYR A 220 -19.00 -5.28 9.12
CA TYR A 220 -18.42 -6.41 9.86
C TYR A 220 -17.98 -6.12 11.30
N LEU A 221 -17.71 -4.87 11.67
CA LEU A 221 -17.22 -4.56 13.02
C LEU A 221 -18.38 -4.32 14.00
N TRP A 222 -19.16 -3.25 13.80
CA TRP A 222 -20.29 -2.83 14.63
C TRP A 222 -21.41 -3.86 14.64
N ARG A 223 -21.51 -4.64 13.58
CA ARG A 223 -22.44 -5.77 13.50
C ARG A 223 -22.25 -6.79 14.62
N ARG A 224 -21.01 -6.98 15.08
CA ARG A 224 -20.64 -7.99 16.07
C ARG A 224 -20.27 -7.39 17.42
N THR A 225 -19.68 -6.20 17.43
CA THR A 225 -19.30 -5.51 18.69
C THR A 225 -20.37 -4.57 19.21
N GLY A 226 -21.40 -4.27 18.41
CA GLY A 226 -22.35 -3.17 18.64
C GLY A 226 -21.77 -1.84 18.18
N ALA A 227 -22.61 -1.01 17.56
CA ALA A 227 -22.29 0.39 17.31
C ALA A 227 -22.41 1.19 18.63
N PRO A 228 -21.54 2.17 18.90
CA PRO A 228 -21.76 3.10 19.99
C PRO A 228 -23.12 3.80 19.84
N VAL A 229 -23.96 3.73 20.88
CA VAL A 229 -25.38 4.17 20.89
C VAL A 229 -25.54 5.67 20.54
N VAL A 230 -24.46 6.44 20.63
CA VAL A 230 -24.44 7.91 20.49
C VAL A 230 -24.18 8.39 19.05
N LEU A 231 -23.97 7.51 18.08
CA LEU A 231 -23.60 7.90 16.71
C LEU A 231 -24.80 8.31 15.87
N ARG A 232 -24.78 9.56 15.38
CA ARG A 232 -25.76 10.04 14.39
C ARG A 232 -25.33 9.66 12.96
N HIS A 233 -26.13 8.81 12.32
CA HIS A 233 -25.84 8.27 11.00
C HIS A 233 -25.80 9.33 9.89
N ASP A 234 -26.65 10.35 9.95
CA ASP A 234 -26.68 11.46 9.02
C ASP A 234 -25.38 12.28 9.05
N VAL A 235 -24.85 12.53 10.25
CA VAL A 235 -23.58 13.25 10.43
C VAL A 235 -22.38 12.42 9.98
N ILE A 236 -22.38 11.11 10.25
CA ILE A 236 -21.36 10.19 9.74
C ILE A 236 -21.36 10.19 8.20
N ALA A 237 -22.53 10.11 7.57
CA ALA A 237 -22.66 10.17 6.12
C ALA A 237 -22.12 11.49 5.55
N GLN A 238 -22.44 12.63 6.17
CA GLN A 238 -21.90 13.93 5.78
C GLN A 238 -20.36 13.97 5.89
N ARG A 239 -19.80 13.42 6.96
CA ARG A 239 -18.34 13.40 7.15
C ARG A 239 -17.63 12.52 6.13
N ARG A 240 -18.21 11.37 5.77
CA ARG A 240 -17.71 10.49 4.71
C ARG A 240 -17.75 11.20 3.35
N GLU A 241 -18.79 11.98 3.09
CA GLU A 241 -18.88 12.79 1.87
C GLU A 241 -17.83 13.91 1.84
N LEU A 242 -17.56 14.57 2.98
CA LEU A 242 -16.47 15.54 3.09
C LEU A 242 -15.10 14.89 2.83
N PHE A 243 -14.87 13.67 3.35
CA PHE A 243 -13.65 12.92 3.05
C PHE A 243 -13.55 12.57 1.56
N ARG A 244 -14.64 12.11 0.92
CA ARG A 244 -14.70 11.81 -0.51
C ARG A 244 -14.31 13.02 -1.36
N ALA A 245 -14.87 14.19 -1.06
CA ALA A 245 -14.54 15.43 -1.74
C ALA A 245 -13.07 15.83 -1.55
N ALA A 246 -12.56 15.78 -0.31
CA ALA A 246 -11.16 16.05 -0.01
C ALA A 246 -10.20 15.08 -0.72
N LEU A 247 -10.60 13.81 -0.85
CA LEU A 247 -9.83 12.80 -1.58
C LEU A 247 -9.76 13.09 -3.08
N TYR A 248 -10.86 13.55 -3.68
CA TYR A 248 -10.86 13.98 -5.09
C TYR A 248 -9.88 15.13 -5.32
N GLU A 249 -10.00 16.21 -4.53
CA GLU A 249 -9.11 17.37 -4.62
C GLU A 249 -7.63 16.99 -4.41
N PHE A 250 -7.37 16.11 -3.44
CA PHE A 250 -6.03 15.59 -3.19
C PHE A 250 -5.47 14.83 -4.41
N LEU A 251 -6.24 13.91 -4.99
CA LEU A 251 -5.81 13.12 -6.14
C LEU A 251 -5.58 14.01 -7.37
N GLU A 252 -6.49 14.93 -7.65
CA GLU A 252 -6.38 15.89 -8.75
C GLU A 252 -5.10 16.73 -8.64
N ALA A 253 -4.87 17.33 -7.47
CA ALA A 253 -3.68 18.13 -7.21
C ALA A 253 -2.38 17.31 -7.36
N ARG A 254 -2.40 16.04 -6.92
CA ARG A 254 -1.24 15.14 -7.02
C ARG A 254 -0.99 14.69 -8.47
N MET A 255 -2.02 14.45 -9.26
CA MET A 255 -1.86 14.13 -10.68
C MET A 255 -1.38 15.34 -11.47
N ALA A 256 -1.89 16.54 -11.19
CA ALA A 256 -1.41 17.79 -11.79
C ALA A 256 0.07 18.04 -11.49
N THR A 257 0.48 17.92 -10.22
CA THR A 257 1.89 18.10 -9.81
C THR A 257 2.83 17.09 -10.48
N ALA A 258 2.36 15.87 -10.77
CA ALA A 258 3.13 14.85 -11.48
C ALA A 258 3.14 15.01 -13.01
N GLY A 259 2.45 16.01 -13.56
CA GLY A 259 2.30 16.19 -15.01
C GLY A 259 1.36 15.16 -15.66
N LEU A 260 0.47 14.54 -14.88
CA LEU A 260 -0.46 13.51 -15.33
C LEU A 260 -1.91 14.00 -15.46
N GLY A 261 -2.22 15.22 -15.01
CA GLY A 261 -3.60 15.71 -14.87
C GLY A 261 -4.43 15.71 -16.16
N ALA A 262 -3.83 15.90 -17.34
CA ALA A 262 -4.56 15.83 -18.61
C ALA A 262 -4.73 14.40 -19.17
N SER A 263 -4.00 13.43 -18.62
CA SER A 263 -3.92 12.06 -19.13
C SER A 263 -4.64 11.03 -18.25
N VAL A 264 -4.99 11.42 -17.03
CA VAL A 264 -5.66 10.59 -16.04
C VAL A 264 -6.98 11.24 -15.67
N ASP A 265 -8.08 10.59 -16.05
CA ASP A 265 -9.41 10.92 -15.53
C ASP A 265 -9.55 10.34 -14.12
N ILE A 266 -10.10 11.12 -13.19
CA ILE A 266 -10.19 10.74 -11.77
C ILE A 266 -11.63 10.73 -11.34
N GLU A 267 -12.03 9.63 -10.72
CA GLU A 267 -13.33 9.49 -10.10
C GLU A 267 -13.17 9.00 -8.66
N VAL A 268 -13.95 9.58 -7.73
CA VAL A 268 -13.98 9.15 -6.34
C VAL A 268 -15.43 8.86 -5.92
N ARG A 269 -15.70 7.60 -5.56
CA ARG A 269 -17.02 7.13 -5.14
C ARG A 269 -16.97 6.50 -3.75
N ASN A 270 -18.03 6.69 -2.98
CA ASN A 270 -18.28 5.91 -1.78
C ASN A 270 -18.77 4.51 -2.16
N LEU A 271 -18.27 3.47 -1.49
CA LEU A 271 -18.75 2.10 -1.70
C LEU A 271 -20.24 1.99 -1.38
N SER A 272 -20.72 2.65 -0.32
CA SER A 272 -22.13 2.67 0.04
C SER A 272 -23.05 3.15 -1.08
N ALA A 273 -22.59 4.10 -1.90
CA ALA A 273 -23.34 4.63 -3.03
C ALA A 273 -23.30 3.72 -4.27
N LEU A 274 -22.17 3.03 -4.46
CA LEU A 274 -21.94 2.14 -5.60
C LEU A 274 -22.55 0.74 -5.37
N MET A 275 -22.60 0.33 -4.11
CA MET A 275 -22.91 -1.03 -3.68
C MET A 275 -23.77 -0.97 -2.41
N PRO A 276 -25.05 -0.52 -2.51
CA PRO A 276 -25.92 -0.39 -1.35
C PRO A 276 -26.20 -1.75 -0.65
N ASP A 277 -26.03 -2.86 -1.37
CA ASP A 277 -26.36 -4.22 -0.92
C ASP A 277 -25.13 -5.04 -0.41
N THR A 278 -24.11 -4.40 0.17
CA THR A 278 -22.95 -5.14 0.74
C THR A 278 -23.19 -5.69 2.13
N ASP A 279 -24.43 -5.64 2.67
CA ASP A 279 -24.75 -6.20 3.99
C ASP A 279 -24.46 -7.72 4.02
N PRO A 280 -23.52 -8.19 4.86
CA PRO A 280 -23.23 -9.61 5.00
C PRO A 280 -24.42 -10.45 5.46
N GLY A 281 -25.48 -9.83 5.99
CA GLY A 281 -26.77 -10.47 6.28
C GLY A 281 -27.56 -10.85 5.05
N ALA A 282 -27.49 -10.02 4.01
CA ALA A 282 -28.20 -10.22 2.75
C ALA A 282 -27.48 -11.20 1.80
N ALA A 283 -26.27 -11.65 2.16
CA ALA A 283 -25.53 -12.64 1.37
C ALA A 283 -26.34 -13.93 1.16
N ASP A 284 -26.47 -14.32 -0.11
CA ASP A 284 -27.16 -15.54 -0.53
C ASP A 284 -26.47 -16.81 -0.01
N ASN A 285 -27.21 -17.93 -0.03
CA ASN A 285 -26.71 -19.21 0.47
C ASN A 285 -25.51 -19.72 -0.34
N ASP A 286 -25.45 -19.42 -1.63
CA ASP A 286 -24.41 -19.90 -2.54
C ASP A 286 -23.07 -19.26 -2.20
N LEU A 287 -23.03 -17.94 -1.95
CA LEU A 287 -21.84 -17.23 -1.49
C LEU A 287 -21.39 -17.73 -0.13
N ARG A 288 -22.32 -17.94 0.80
CA ARG A 288 -22.00 -18.49 2.13
C ARG A 288 -21.44 -19.90 2.04
N GLN A 289 -21.87 -20.68 1.06
CA GLN A 289 -21.36 -22.01 0.81
C GLN A 289 -19.97 -21.95 0.16
N ALA A 290 -19.79 -21.10 -0.88
CA ALA A 290 -18.52 -20.86 -1.55
C ALA A 290 -17.41 -20.44 -0.57
N LEU A 291 -17.74 -19.54 0.36
CA LEU A 291 -16.82 -19.13 1.42
C LEU A 291 -16.53 -20.26 2.40
N ARG A 292 -17.53 -21.07 2.76
CA ARG A 292 -17.30 -22.24 3.62
C ARG A 292 -16.38 -23.27 2.99
N ASP A 293 -16.52 -23.51 1.69
CA ASP A 293 -15.74 -24.51 0.97
C ASP A 293 -14.35 -23.99 0.54
N GLY A 294 -14.24 -22.68 0.28
CA GLY A 294 -13.04 -22.05 -0.24
C GLY A 294 -12.10 -21.46 0.81
N LEU A 295 -12.61 -21.03 1.97
CA LEU A 295 -11.78 -20.38 2.99
C LEU A 295 -10.90 -21.37 3.73
N GLN A 296 -9.60 -21.14 3.67
CA GLN A 296 -8.64 -21.94 4.44
C GLN A 296 -8.61 -21.47 5.89
N GLU A 297 -8.52 -22.42 6.84
CA GLU A 297 -8.40 -22.10 8.27
C GLU A 297 -7.20 -21.17 8.54
N ALA A 298 -6.10 -21.34 7.80
CA ALA A 298 -4.92 -20.49 7.90
C ALA A 298 -5.21 -19.01 7.51
N GLU A 299 -6.06 -18.76 6.52
CA GLU A 299 -6.44 -17.41 6.09
C GLU A 299 -7.31 -16.72 7.14
N LEU A 300 -8.26 -17.47 7.73
CA LEU A 300 -9.07 -16.99 8.86
C LEU A 300 -8.18 -16.67 10.07
N ALA A 301 -7.26 -17.56 10.44
CA ALA A 301 -6.33 -17.36 11.54
C ALA A 301 -5.43 -16.14 11.31
N GLN A 302 -4.94 -15.96 10.08
CA GLN A 302 -4.12 -14.80 9.69
C GLN A 302 -4.91 -13.50 9.83
N GLU A 303 -6.14 -13.42 9.31
CA GLU A 303 -6.96 -12.22 9.40
C GLU A 303 -7.41 -11.94 10.84
N MET A 304 -7.74 -12.96 11.63
CA MET A 304 -8.02 -12.81 13.06
C MET A 304 -6.82 -12.24 13.81
N ALA A 305 -5.60 -12.75 13.55
CA ALA A 305 -4.39 -12.23 14.18
C ALA A 305 -4.13 -10.77 13.78
N PHE A 306 -4.32 -10.43 12.50
CA PHE A 306 -4.22 -9.07 12.00
C PHE A 306 -5.25 -8.14 12.67
N MET A 307 -6.54 -8.49 12.63
CA MET A 307 -7.59 -7.68 13.26
C MET A 307 -7.33 -7.51 14.76
N ARG A 308 -6.95 -8.57 15.48
CA ARG A 308 -6.61 -8.50 16.91
C ARG A 308 -5.44 -7.54 17.19
N SER A 309 -4.49 -7.43 16.27
CA SER A 309 -3.36 -6.50 16.41
C SER A 309 -3.79 -5.03 16.42
N LEU A 310 -4.95 -4.70 15.83
CA LEU A 310 -5.50 -3.34 15.78
C LEU A 310 -5.96 -2.81 17.16
N TRP A 311 -6.04 -3.68 18.18
CA TRP A 311 -6.32 -3.33 19.59
C TRP A 311 -5.05 -3.29 20.47
N ARG A 312 -3.86 -3.53 19.93
CA ARG A 312 -2.63 -3.68 20.74
C ARG A 312 -1.72 -2.44 20.64
N GLY A 313 -1.13 -2.06 21.77
CA GLY A 313 -0.15 -0.99 21.89
C GLY A 313 -0.76 0.36 22.26
N ASP A 314 0.10 1.33 22.59
CA ASP A 314 -0.33 2.68 23.00
C ASP A 314 -0.98 3.45 21.84
N ASP A 315 -0.55 3.17 20.60
CA ASP A 315 -1.08 3.73 19.34
C ASP A 315 -2.05 2.76 18.63
N ALA A 316 -2.80 1.95 19.38
CA ALA A 316 -3.77 1.01 18.82
C ALA A 316 -4.78 1.72 17.89
N TYR A 317 -5.07 1.12 16.74
CA TYR A 317 -6.03 1.68 15.78
C TYR A 317 -7.43 1.83 16.42
N TYR A 318 -7.92 0.79 17.09
CA TYR A 318 -9.21 0.80 17.80
C TYR A 318 -9.09 1.32 19.24
N HIS A 319 -8.24 2.32 19.48
CA HIS A 319 -8.04 2.89 20.81
C HIS A 319 -9.37 3.32 21.44
N GLY A 320 -9.61 2.90 22.68
CA GLY A 320 -10.83 3.21 23.42
C GLY A 320 -12.01 2.27 23.16
N LEU A 321 -11.88 1.28 22.28
CA LEU A 321 -12.89 0.23 22.11
C LEU A 321 -12.52 -1.04 22.89
N PRO A 322 -13.50 -1.76 23.46
CA PRO A 322 -13.25 -3.06 24.05
C PRO A 322 -12.78 -4.04 22.97
N CYS A 323 -11.71 -4.78 23.27
CA CYS A 323 -11.26 -5.85 22.39
C CYS A 323 -12.33 -6.97 22.38
N PRO A 324 -12.82 -7.41 21.20
CA PRO A 324 -13.84 -8.45 21.13
C PRO A 324 -13.33 -9.79 21.65
N SER A 325 -14.24 -10.61 22.19
CA SER A 325 -13.94 -12.00 22.49
C SER A 325 -13.58 -12.77 21.23
N GLU A 326 -12.90 -13.90 21.37
CA GLU A 326 -12.49 -14.71 20.22
C GLU A 326 -13.65 -15.17 19.32
N PRO A 327 -14.80 -15.64 19.86
CA PRO A 327 -15.97 -15.95 19.03
C PRO A 327 -16.52 -14.74 18.27
N VAL A 328 -16.56 -13.56 18.92
CA VAL A 328 -17.03 -12.32 18.29
C VAL A 328 -16.09 -11.86 17.18
N LEU A 329 -14.78 -11.97 17.41
CA LEU A 329 -13.77 -11.62 16.41
C LEU A 329 -13.81 -12.56 15.20
N LEU A 330 -13.99 -13.87 15.42
CA LEU A 330 -14.13 -14.84 14.34
C LEU A 330 -15.34 -14.52 13.45
N GLU A 331 -16.48 -14.19 14.06
CA GLU A 331 -17.68 -13.79 13.33
C GLU A 331 -17.50 -12.47 12.58
N ALA A 332 -16.79 -11.49 13.15
CA ALA A 332 -16.45 -10.24 12.46
C ALA A 332 -15.54 -10.50 11.25
N VAL A 333 -14.55 -11.40 11.38
CA VAL A 333 -13.70 -11.81 10.26
C VAL A 333 -14.52 -12.47 9.16
N ARG A 334 -15.44 -13.39 9.50
CA ARG A 334 -16.33 -14.03 8.52
C ARG A 334 -17.20 -13.00 7.79
N ASP A 335 -17.79 -12.05 8.50
CA ASP A 335 -18.55 -10.97 7.90
C ASP A 335 -17.68 -10.11 6.97
N LYS A 336 -16.40 -9.87 7.33
CA LYS A 336 -15.44 -9.17 6.46
C LYS A 336 -15.18 -9.93 5.16
N PHE A 337 -14.98 -11.25 5.22
CA PHE A 337 -14.81 -12.08 4.02
C PHE A 337 -16.05 -12.03 3.11
N ILE A 338 -17.25 -12.12 3.68
CA ILE A 338 -18.50 -11.97 2.93
C ILE A 338 -18.59 -10.59 2.28
N THR A 339 -18.29 -9.54 3.05
CA THR A 339 -18.33 -8.15 2.56
C THR A 339 -17.41 -7.98 1.34
N TYR A 340 -16.16 -8.43 1.43
CA TYR A 340 -15.20 -8.34 0.32
C TYR A 340 -15.64 -9.18 -0.88
N ALA A 341 -16.20 -10.37 -0.67
CA ALA A 341 -16.68 -11.18 -1.77
C ALA A 341 -17.87 -10.53 -2.51
N LEU A 342 -18.79 -9.87 -1.78
CA LEU A 342 -19.87 -9.07 -2.37
C LEU A 342 -19.32 -7.86 -3.14
N GLN A 343 -18.35 -7.14 -2.56
CA GLN A 343 -17.68 -6.04 -3.24
C GLN A 343 -17.00 -6.51 -4.54
N GLY A 344 -16.34 -7.67 -4.51
CA GLY A 344 -15.71 -8.27 -5.68
C GLY A 344 -16.70 -8.62 -6.79
N ARG A 345 -17.87 -9.18 -6.46
CA ARG A 345 -18.96 -9.38 -7.44
C ARG A 345 -19.37 -8.07 -8.09
N ARG A 346 -19.62 -7.03 -7.29
CA ARG A 346 -20.07 -5.72 -7.79
C ARG A 346 -19.02 -4.97 -8.60
N LEU A 347 -17.74 -5.14 -8.28
CA LEU A 347 -16.64 -4.59 -9.06
C LEU A 347 -16.65 -5.11 -10.50
N LEU A 348 -17.07 -6.36 -10.71
CA LEU A 348 -17.17 -6.92 -12.05
C LEU A 348 -18.26 -6.25 -12.87
N ASP A 349 -19.34 -5.76 -12.26
CA ASP A 349 -20.40 -5.03 -12.98
C ASP A 349 -19.88 -3.70 -13.57
N LEU A 350 -18.69 -3.23 -13.18
CA LEU A 350 -18.09 -1.95 -13.59
C LEU A 350 -17.16 -2.07 -14.83
N GLU A 351 -17.25 -3.16 -15.60
CA GLU A 351 -16.27 -3.58 -16.59
C GLU A 351 -15.73 -2.49 -17.55
N PRO A 352 -14.53 -2.72 -18.13
CA PRO A 352 -13.47 -3.61 -17.65
C PRO A 352 -12.51 -2.85 -16.73
N LEU A 353 -12.10 -3.45 -15.61
CA LEU A 353 -11.33 -2.80 -14.54
C LEU A 353 -10.10 -3.63 -14.14
N LEU A 354 -9.00 -2.95 -13.79
CA LEU A 354 -7.83 -3.55 -13.13
C LEU A 354 -7.68 -2.97 -11.72
N LEU A 355 -7.73 -3.83 -10.70
CA LEU A 355 -7.63 -3.37 -9.31
C LEU A 355 -6.17 -3.06 -8.94
N ILE A 356 -5.94 -2.05 -8.12
CA ILE A 356 -4.68 -1.78 -7.48
C ILE A 356 -4.85 -2.15 -6.01
N GLN A 357 -4.20 -3.23 -5.58
CA GLN A 357 -4.34 -3.77 -4.23
C GLN A 357 -3.48 -2.98 -3.25
N THR A 358 -4.13 -2.09 -2.50
CA THR A 358 -3.54 -1.15 -1.53
C THR A 358 -3.59 -1.66 -0.10
N GLU A 359 -4.15 -2.84 0.16
CA GLU A 359 -4.20 -3.45 1.50
C GLU A 359 -3.24 -4.63 1.66
N ARG A 360 -2.87 -4.92 2.91
CA ARG A 360 -2.03 -6.08 3.29
C ARG A 360 -2.84 -7.12 4.07
N PRO A 361 -2.57 -8.43 3.89
CA PRO A 361 -1.70 -9.01 2.85
C PRO A 361 -2.39 -8.97 1.46
N PRO A 362 -1.72 -8.54 0.38
CA PRO A 362 -2.37 -8.36 -0.92
C PRO A 362 -3.05 -9.62 -1.44
N GLN A 363 -2.40 -10.78 -1.33
CA GLN A 363 -2.96 -12.04 -1.81
C GLN A 363 -4.25 -12.42 -1.07
N LEU A 364 -4.27 -12.27 0.26
CA LEU A 364 -5.45 -12.56 1.06
C LEU A 364 -6.63 -11.67 0.67
N ARG A 365 -6.36 -10.37 0.44
CA ARG A 365 -7.38 -9.41 -0.01
C ARG A 365 -7.91 -9.76 -1.41
N MET A 366 -7.04 -10.24 -2.31
CA MET A 366 -7.46 -10.73 -3.62
C MET A 366 -8.25 -12.04 -3.55
N ASN A 367 -7.89 -12.94 -2.63
CA ASN A 367 -8.65 -14.16 -2.39
C ASN A 367 -10.05 -13.82 -1.87
N MET A 368 -10.16 -12.88 -0.92
CA MET A 368 -11.43 -12.37 -0.40
C MET A 368 -12.33 -11.80 -1.51
N LEU A 369 -11.82 -10.89 -2.34
CA LEU A 369 -12.58 -10.27 -3.44
C LEU A 369 -13.00 -11.29 -4.51
N ASN A 370 -12.21 -12.33 -4.76
CA ASN A 370 -12.52 -13.37 -5.74
C ASN A 370 -13.26 -14.58 -5.14
N ALA A 371 -13.54 -14.61 -3.85
CA ALA A 371 -14.06 -15.80 -3.17
C ALA A 371 -15.44 -16.22 -3.66
N ALA A 372 -16.28 -15.26 -4.05
CA ALA A 372 -17.58 -15.52 -4.65
C ALA A 372 -17.51 -16.32 -5.98
N ARG A 373 -16.32 -16.43 -6.57
CA ARG A 373 -16.13 -16.89 -7.95
C ARG A 373 -15.66 -18.32 -8.09
N ILE A 374 -15.38 -19.01 -6.99
CA ILE A 374 -14.95 -20.42 -7.02
C ILE A 374 -15.95 -21.29 -7.80
N HIS A 375 -17.22 -20.86 -7.90
CA HIS A 375 -18.28 -21.56 -8.61
C HIS A 375 -18.85 -20.80 -9.82
N GLU A 376 -18.39 -19.59 -10.10
CA GLU A 376 -18.87 -18.77 -11.22
C GLU A 376 -17.85 -18.89 -12.37
N ALA A 377 -18.28 -19.33 -13.57
CA ALA A 377 -17.40 -19.57 -14.73
C ALA A 377 -16.76 -18.29 -15.34
N GLN A 378 -16.59 -17.24 -14.56
CA GLN A 378 -16.09 -15.93 -14.98
C GLN A 378 -14.62 -15.73 -14.58
N ALA A 379 -13.86 -14.99 -15.39
CA ALA A 379 -12.42 -14.77 -15.20
C ALA A 379 -12.11 -13.84 -14.00
N PRO A 380 -11.18 -14.19 -13.08
CA PRO A 380 -10.92 -13.51 -11.81
C PRO A 380 -10.64 -12.00 -11.95
N LEU A 381 -10.92 -11.23 -10.89
CA LEU A 381 -10.52 -9.83 -10.82
C LEU A 381 -9.01 -9.78 -10.90
N LEU A 382 -8.52 -9.07 -11.91
CA LEU A 382 -7.10 -8.84 -12.09
C LEU A 382 -6.67 -7.72 -11.15
N ALA A 383 -5.48 -7.85 -10.58
CA ALA A 383 -4.93 -6.83 -9.70
C ALA A 383 -3.43 -6.61 -9.89
N LEU A 384 -3.01 -5.36 -9.72
CA LEU A 384 -1.65 -4.91 -9.53
C LEU A 384 -1.36 -4.77 -8.04
N GLN A 385 -0.16 -5.10 -7.59
CA GLN A 385 0.19 -5.04 -6.18
C GLN A 385 1.00 -3.79 -5.83
N PHE A 386 0.53 -3.07 -4.81
CA PHE A 386 1.09 -1.79 -4.42
C PHE A 386 2.24 -1.88 -3.42
N TYR A 387 2.56 -3.06 -2.92
CA TYR A 387 3.65 -3.25 -1.98
C TYR A 387 4.76 -4.08 -2.61
N PRO A 388 5.99 -3.55 -2.73
CA PRO A 388 7.14 -4.40 -3.00
C PRO A 388 7.39 -5.25 -1.74
N GLN A 389 7.85 -6.49 -1.92
CA GLN A 389 8.20 -7.36 -0.79
C GLN A 389 9.39 -6.83 0.01
#